data_AF-B7TW23-F1
#
_entry.id   AF-B7TW23-F1
#
_cell.length_a   1.000
_cell.length_b   1.000
_cell.length_c   1.000
_cell.angle_alpha   90.00
_cell.angle_beta   90.00
_cell.angle_gamma   90.00
#
_symmetry.space_group_name_H-M   'P 1'
#
loop_
_entity.id
_entity.type
_entity.pdbx_description
1 polymer ?
#
loop_
_entity_poly.entity_id
_entity_poly.type
_entity_poly.pdbx_seq_one_letter_code
_entity_poly.pdbx_strand_id
1 'polypeptide(L)'
;NPHLFNYMQQYFHTKTGGRDWISCQLEKSFRSIPEVLMLVDRIFNNFREEISFNDNEIKHIPHRENDQGYIEIWPLLPSYKEEEHQALQLTQRKDYVVTDRLLAQAIACRIHNWLNEGCILVAKDRHIEPRDIMILVRQRNALVDYIISELKKVN
;
A
#
# COMPACT_ATOMS: atom_id res chain seq x y z
N ASN A 1 8.29 18.58 -9.00
CA ASN A 1 7.51 19.74 -8.52
C ASN A 1 6.25 19.83 -9.37
N PRO A 2 5.07 19.60 -8.78
CA PRO A 2 3.76 19.62 -9.45
C PRO A 2 3.51 20.83 -10.36
N HIS A 3 3.83 22.05 -9.91
CA HIS A 3 3.56 23.28 -10.68
C HIS A 3 4.38 23.39 -11.97
N LEU A 4 5.58 22.81 -12.00
CA LEU A 4 6.42 22.81 -13.20
C LEU A 4 5.79 21.98 -14.33
N PHE A 5 5.03 20.93 -14.01
CA PHE A 5 4.41 20.10 -15.04
C PHE A 5 3.35 20.88 -15.85
N ASN A 6 2.43 21.56 -15.16
CA ASN A 6 1.40 22.39 -15.80
C ASN A 6 2.03 23.57 -16.56
N TYR A 7 3.05 24.20 -15.98
CA TYR A 7 3.80 25.26 -16.68
C TYR A 7 4.41 24.76 -17.99
N MET A 8 5.05 23.58 -17.98
CA MET A 8 5.64 23.01 -19.19
C MET A 8 4.57 22.63 -20.22
N GLN A 9 3.41 22.12 -19.78
CA GLN A 9 2.29 21.82 -20.67
C GLN A 9 1.80 23.08 -21.40
N GLN A 10 1.58 24.18 -20.65
CA GLN A 10 1.18 25.48 -21.21
C GLN A 10 2.27 26.08 -22.11
N TYR A 11 3.53 25.97 -21.71
CA TYR A 11 4.67 26.44 -22.49
C TYR A 11 4.72 25.76 -23.85
N PHE A 12 4.66 24.42 -23.88
CA PHE A 12 4.71 23.66 -25.13
C PHE A 12 3.45 23.87 -25.97
N HIS A 13 2.27 23.94 -25.36
CA HIS A 13 1.03 24.29 -26.05
C HIS A 13 1.13 25.66 -26.75
N THR A 14 1.71 26.66 -26.10
CA THR A 14 1.92 27.98 -26.72
C THR A 14 2.93 27.90 -27.87
N LYS A 15 3.94 27.03 -27.76
CA LYS A 15 4.97 26.84 -28.80
C LYS A 15 4.49 26.05 -30.02
N THR A 16 3.37 25.32 -29.95
CA THR A 16 2.84 24.59 -31.13
C THR A 16 2.19 25.51 -32.17
N GLY A 17 1.95 26.78 -31.85
CA GLY A 17 1.59 27.80 -32.83
C GLY A 17 0.32 27.49 -33.64
N GLY A 18 -0.69 26.87 -33.00
CA GLY A 18 -1.96 26.53 -33.64
C GLY A 18 -2.01 25.17 -34.35
N ARG A 19 -0.98 24.34 -34.21
CA ARG A 19 -1.05 22.91 -34.60
C ARG A 19 -1.84 22.11 -33.57
N ASP A 20 -2.46 21.02 -34.02
CA ASP A 20 -3.23 20.11 -33.16
C ASP A 20 -2.38 19.62 -31.98
N TRP A 21 -2.71 20.09 -30.78
CA TRP A 21 -2.12 19.63 -29.53
C TRP A 21 -2.91 18.43 -29.03
N ILE A 22 -2.25 17.28 -28.92
CA ILE A 22 -2.85 16.08 -28.32
C ILE A 22 -2.28 15.93 -26.92
N SER A 23 -3.10 16.22 -25.92
CA SER A 23 -2.78 15.91 -24.53
C SER A 23 -3.06 14.43 -24.27
N CYS A 24 -2.03 13.58 -24.33
CA CYS A 24 -2.18 12.17 -23.99
C CYS A 24 -1.98 11.92 -22.50
N GLN A 25 -2.98 11.32 -21.85
CA GLN A 25 -2.84 10.78 -20.51
C GLN A 25 -2.16 9.40 -20.59
N LEU A 26 -1.13 9.18 -19.77
CA LEU A 26 -0.46 7.89 -19.67
C LEU A 26 -1.24 6.98 -18.72
N GLU A 27 -2.30 6.37 -19.24
CA GLU A 27 -3.18 5.51 -18.44
C GLU A 27 -2.59 4.11 -18.22
N LYS A 28 -1.69 3.65 -19.10
CA LYS A 28 -1.17 2.28 -19.06
C LYS A 28 -0.13 2.07 -17.95
N SER A 29 -0.45 1.17 -17.01
CA SER A 29 0.45 0.76 -15.92
C SER A 29 1.13 -0.57 -16.21
N PHE A 30 2.46 -0.59 -16.13
CA PHE A 30 3.28 -1.78 -16.38
C PHE A 30 3.72 -2.51 -15.10
N ARG A 31 3.41 -1.94 -13.93
CA ARG A 31 4.03 -2.34 -12.65
C ARG A 31 3.08 -3.09 -11.71
N SER A 32 1.77 -2.96 -11.92
CA SER A 32 0.77 -3.49 -11.00
C SER A 32 -0.29 -4.29 -11.73
N ILE A 33 -0.94 -5.18 -10.97
CA ILE A 33 -2.05 -6.02 -11.40
C ILE A 33 -3.40 -5.27 -11.37
N PRO A 34 -4.44 -5.76 -12.06
CA PRO A 34 -5.74 -5.11 -12.15
C PRO A 34 -6.36 -4.79 -10.77
N GLU A 35 -6.28 -5.69 -9.79
CA GLU A 35 -6.91 -5.53 -8.48
C GLU A 35 -6.34 -4.33 -7.71
N VAL A 36 -5.02 -4.18 -7.72
CA VAL A 36 -4.33 -3.04 -7.09
C VAL A 36 -4.72 -1.74 -7.76
N LEU A 37 -4.73 -1.71 -9.10
CA LEU A 37 -5.08 -0.51 -9.85
C LEU A 37 -6.54 -0.10 -9.64
N MET A 38 -7.47 -1.07 -9.66
CA MET A 38 -8.88 -0.82 -9.37
C MET A 38 -9.10 -0.24 -7.98
N LEU A 39 -8.42 -0.75 -6.95
CA LEU A 39 -8.55 -0.21 -5.60
C LEU A 39 -8.04 1.23 -5.53
N VAL A 40 -6.86 1.49 -6.08
CA VAL A 40 -6.25 2.82 -6.14
C VAL A 40 -7.20 3.79 -6.85
N ASP A 41 -7.69 3.43 -8.03
CA ASP A 41 -8.61 4.25 -8.81
C ASP A 41 -9.89 4.55 -8.02
N ARG A 42 -10.49 3.54 -7.38
CA ARG A 42 -11.71 3.74 -6.58
C ARG A 42 -11.50 4.66 -5.38
N ILE A 43 -10.38 4.53 -4.67
CA ILE A 43 -10.09 5.38 -3.51
C ILE A 43 -9.86 6.81 -3.98
N PHE A 44 -8.95 7.00 -4.92
CA PHE A 44 -8.46 8.32 -5.30
C PHE A 44 -9.41 9.11 -6.20
N ASN A 45 -10.34 8.46 -6.92
CA ASN A 45 -11.41 9.19 -7.60
C ASN A 45 -12.34 9.96 -6.64
N ASN A 46 -12.38 9.63 -5.35
CA ASN A 46 -13.13 10.41 -4.36
C ASN A 46 -12.37 11.65 -3.84
N PHE A 47 -11.08 11.77 -4.19
CA PHE A 47 -10.18 12.83 -3.73
C PHE A 47 -9.45 13.50 -4.90
N ARG A 48 -10.10 13.57 -6.07
CA ARG A 48 -9.46 14.05 -7.31
C ARG A 48 -8.99 15.49 -7.19
N GLU A 49 -9.79 16.33 -6.55
CA GLU A 49 -9.51 17.76 -6.38
C GLU A 49 -8.22 17.99 -5.58
N GLU A 50 -7.90 17.09 -4.63
CA GLU A 50 -6.74 17.22 -3.75
C GLU A 50 -5.45 16.65 -4.35
N ILE A 51 -5.54 15.71 -5.30
CA ILE A 51 -4.39 14.93 -5.79
C ILE A 51 -4.09 15.12 -7.27
N SER A 52 -5.04 15.64 -8.05
CA SER A 52 -4.89 15.79 -9.50
C SER A 52 -4.78 17.26 -9.89
N PHE A 53 -3.99 17.52 -10.92
CA PHE A 53 -3.86 18.85 -11.52
C PHE A 53 -5.12 19.32 -12.24
N ASN A 54 -5.91 18.33 -12.66
CA ASN A 54 -7.08 18.44 -13.49
C ASN A 54 -8.11 17.52 -12.83
N ASP A 55 -9.39 17.89 -12.78
CA ASP A 55 -10.47 17.03 -12.25
C ASP A 55 -10.84 15.90 -13.24
N ASN A 56 -9.84 15.35 -13.92
CA ASN A 56 -10.01 14.23 -14.83
C ASN A 56 -10.19 12.95 -14.02
N GLU A 57 -10.99 12.04 -14.56
CA GLU A 57 -11.11 10.69 -14.00
C GLU A 57 -9.72 10.02 -13.92
N ILE A 58 -9.42 9.45 -12.75
CA ILE A 58 -8.20 8.66 -12.55
C ILE A 58 -8.52 7.24 -13.00
N LYS A 59 -7.91 6.80 -14.09
CA LYS A 59 -8.11 5.46 -14.63
C LYS A 59 -6.78 4.88 -15.07
N HIS A 60 -6.41 3.75 -14.50
CA HIS A 60 -5.25 2.97 -14.92
C HIS A 60 -5.65 1.76 -15.76
N ILE A 61 -4.93 1.54 -16.85
CA ILE A 61 -5.05 0.36 -17.71
C ILE A 61 -3.91 -0.60 -17.37
N PRO A 62 -4.16 -1.77 -16.75
CA PRO A 62 -3.11 -2.74 -16.47
C PRO A 62 -2.51 -3.27 -17.77
N HIS A 63 -1.18 -3.32 -17.87
CA HIS A 63 -0.52 -4.05 -18.95
C HIS A 63 -0.62 -5.57 -18.77
N ARG A 64 -0.67 -6.02 -17.52
CA ARG A 64 -0.68 -7.43 -17.13
C ARG A 64 -2.11 -7.87 -16.77
N GLU A 65 -3.03 -7.75 -17.73
CA GLU A 65 -4.47 -7.96 -17.53
C GLU A 65 -4.82 -9.37 -17.00
N ASN A 66 -3.97 -10.35 -17.29
CA ASN A 66 -4.16 -11.75 -16.91
C ASN A 66 -3.40 -12.16 -15.64
N ASP A 67 -2.58 -11.26 -15.06
CA ASP A 67 -1.89 -11.56 -13.81
C ASP A 67 -2.90 -11.59 -12.67
N GLN A 68 -2.85 -12.64 -11.85
CA GLN A 68 -3.72 -12.78 -10.70
C GLN A 68 -3.11 -12.14 -9.45
N GLY A 69 -3.97 -11.57 -8.63
CA GLY A 69 -3.67 -11.28 -7.24
C GLY A 69 -4.90 -10.86 -6.48
N TYR A 70 -4.70 -10.47 -5.23
CA TYR A 70 -5.80 -10.08 -4.36
C TYR A 70 -5.34 -9.00 -3.39
N ILE A 71 -6.32 -8.29 -2.86
CA ILE A 71 -6.13 -7.36 -1.76
C ILE A 71 -6.87 -7.90 -0.56
N GLU A 72 -6.18 -7.90 0.58
CA GLU A 72 -6.74 -8.35 1.84
C GLU A 72 -6.74 -7.19 2.83
N ILE A 73 -7.88 -6.97 3.48
CA ILE A 73 -7.98 -6.04 4.61
C ILE A 73 -8.11 -6.89 5.86
N TRP A 74 -7.14 -6.78 6.76
CA TRP A 74 -7.16 -7.52 8.02
C TRP A 74 -8.12 -6.84 9.00
N PRO A 75 -8.93 -7.61 9.73
CA PRO A 75 -9.77 -7.06 10.78
C PRO A 75 -8.91 -6.42 11.88
N LEU A 76 -9.48 -5.45 12.58
CA LEU A 76 -8.83 -4.87 13.75
C LEU A 76 -8.65 -5.94 14.82
N LEU A 77 -7.45 -6.00 15.40
CA LEU A 77 -7.18 -6.88 16.53
C LEU A 77 -7.97 -6.40 17.76
N PRO A 78 -8.45 -7.32 18.59
CA PRO A 78 -9.16 -6.96 19.81
C PRO A 78 -8.22 -6.15 20.71
N SER A 79 -8.67 -4.93 21.05
CA SER A 79 -8.05 -4.16 22.13
C SER A 79 -8.57 -4.74 23.43
N TYR A 80 -7.72 -5.46 24.17
CA TYR A 80 -8.03 -5.86 25.54
C TYR A 80 -8.08 -4.59 26.39
N LYS A 81 -9.28 -4.08 26.64
CA LYS A 81 -9.53 -3.29 27.85
C LYS A 81 -9.62 -4.31 28.98
N GLU A 82 -8.57 -4.47 29.77
CA GLU A 82 -8.74 -5.06 31.10
C GLU A 82 -9.83 -4.23 31.81
N GLU A 83 -10.91 -4.88 32.26
CA GLU A 83 -11.94 -4.22 33.06
C GLU A 83 -11.25 -3.50 34.23
N GLU A 84 -11.36 -2.18 34.26
CA GLU A 84 -10.66 -1.31 35.21
C GLU A 84 -10.98 -1.70 36.66
N HIS A 85 -10.06 -2.41 37.31
CA HIS A 85 -9.76 -2.09 38.70
C HIS A 85 -8.98 -0.77 38.69
N GLN A 86 -9.69 0.31 39.00
CA GLN A 86 -9.24 1.70 39.11
C GLN A 86 -7.79 1.84 39.60
N ALA A 87 -6.84 2.05 38.67
CA ALA A 87 -5.56 2.66 38.95
C ALA A 87 -4.84 3.15 37.67
N LEU A 88 -4.87 4.47 37.48
CA LEU A 88 -3.81 5.29 36.86
C LEU A 88 -3.64 5.25 35.33
N GLN A 89 -3.33 6.44 34.79
CA GLN A 89 -3.12 6.81 33.37
C GLN A 89 -2.03 6.04 32.60
N LEU A 90 -1.52 4.92 33.13
CA LEU A 90 -0.48 4.07 32.53
C LEU A 90 -1.05 2.94 31.65
N THR A 91 -2.35 2.67 31.72
CA THR A 91 -3.02 1.55 31.03
C THR A 91 -3.02 1.69 29.51
N GLN A 92 -3.36 2.86 28.99
CA GLN A 92 -3.47 3.08 27.53
C GLN A 92 -2.20 2.72 26.77
N ARG A 93 -1.02 3.10 27.29
CA ARG A 93 0.27 2.82 26.63
C ARG A 93 0.58 1.32 26.63
N LYS A 94 0.14 0.57 27.64
CA LYS A 94 0.31 -0.89 27.74
C LYS A 94 -0.57 -1.60 26.70
N ASP A 95 -1.80 -1.13 26.50
CA ASP A 95 -2.74 -1.73 25.55
C ASP A 95 -2.28 -1.58 24.09
N TYR A 96 -1.75 -0.41 23.72
CA TYR A 96 -1.14 -0.20 22.40
C TYR A 96 0.07 -1.12 22.18
N VAL A 97 0.93 -1.28 23.19
CA VAL A 97 2.11 -2.17 23.12
C VAL A 97 1.70 -3.63 22.92
N VAL A 98 0.66 -4.10 23.60
CA VAL A 98 0.13 -5.47 23.44
C VAL A 98 -0.45 -5.64 22.04
N THR A 99 -1.26 -4.68 21.57
CA THR A 99 -1.89 -4.75 20.25
C THR A 99 -0.87 -4.73 19.11
N ASP A 100 0.13 -3.85 19.17
CA ASP A 100 1.20 -3.75 18.17
C ASP A 100 2.00 -5.06 18.09
N ARG A 101 2.25 -5.69 19.24
CA ARG A 101 2.99 -6.95 19.27
C ARG A 101 2.18 -8.12 18.73
N LEU A 102 0.87 -8.18 19.00
CA LEU A 102 -0.03 -9.16 18.39
C LEU A 102 -0.09 -8.99 16.86
N LEU A 103 -0.12 -7.75 16.36
CA LEU A 103 -0.05 -7.46 14.93
C LEU A 103 1.27 -7.95 14.32
N ALA A 104 2.39 -7.65 14.98
CA ALA A 104 3.70 -8.13 14.55
C ALA A 104 3.78 -9.67 14.49
N GLN A 105 3.20 -10.37 15.46
CA GLN A 105 3.12 -11.84 15.48
C GLN A 105 2.27 -12.38 14.32
N ALA A 106 1.10 -11.77 14.06
CA ALA A 106 0.24 -12.17 12.96
C ALA A 106 0.92 -11.99 11.59
N ILE A 107 1.60 -10.85 11.38
CA ILE A 107 2.40 -10.59 10.18
C ILE A 107 3.52 -11.62 10.03
N ALA A 108 4.28 -11.88 11.10
CA ALA A 108 5.39 -12.82 11.07
C ALA A 108 4.93 -14.25 10.76
N CYS A 109 3.84 -14.70 11.38
CA CYS A 109 3.24 -16.02 11.14
C CYS A 109 2.75 -16.17 9.68
N ARG A 110 2.07 -15.16 9.14
CA ARG A 110 1.62 -15.18 7.74
C ARG A 110 2.79 -15.31 6.77
N ILE A 111 3.85 -14.52 6.97
CA ILE A 111 5.05 -14.56 6.13
C ILE A 111 5.76 -15.90 6.25
N HIS A 112 5.91 -16.42 7.47
CA HIS A 112 6.50 -17.74 7.71
C HIS A 112 5.74 -18.84 6.95
N ASN A 113 4.41 -18.84 7.00
CA ASN A 113 3.60 -19.82 6.28
C ASN A 113 3.81 -19.71 4.77
N TRP A 114 3.83 -18.50 4.20
CA TRP A 114 4.11 -18.34 2.76
C TRP A 114 5.46 -18.89 2.34
N LEU A 115 6.49 -18.69 3.15
CA LEU A 115 7.85 -19.14 2.86
C LEU A 115 8.01 -20.66 3.06
N ASN A 116 7.39 -21.24 4.08
CA ASN A 116 7.55 -22.66 4.43
C ASN A 116 6.58 -23.60 3.72
N GLU A 117 5.36 -23.16 3.44
CA GLU A 117 4.37 -23.96 2.68
C GLU A 117 4.67 -23.95 1.18
N GLY A 118 5.72 -23.23 0.74
CA GLY A 118 6.12 -23.17 -0.65
C GLY A 118 5.07 -22.45 -1.51
N CYS A 119 4.45 -21.39 -1.00
CA CYS A 119 3.48 -20.61 -1.75
C CYS A 119 4.10 -20.08 -3.06
N ILE A 120 3.39 -20.27 -4.18
CA ILE A 120 3.87 -19.88 -5.51
C ILE A 120 3.48 -18.43 -5.81
N LEU A 121 4.49 -17.63 -6.17
CA LEU A 121 4.29 -16.33 -6.78
C LEU A 121 3.98 -16.52 -8.27
N VAL A 122 2.70 -16.61 -8.60
CA VAL A 122 2.18 -16.91 -9.95
C VAL A 122 2.83 -16.04 -11.04
N ALA A 123 2.98 -14.73 -10.79
CA ALA A 123 3.56 -13.79 -11.75
C ALA A 123 5.04 -14.07 -12.12
N LYS A 124 5.77 -14.86 -11.32
CA LYS A 124 7.17 -15.22 -11.58
C LYS A 124 7.39 -16.74 -11.71
N ASP A 125 6.33 -17.53 -11.60
CA ASP A 125 6.36 -18.99 -11.63
C ASP A 125 7.45 -19.60 -10.72
N ARG A 126 7.53 -19.12 -9.47
CA ARG A 126 8.46 -19.62 -8.47
C ARG A 126 7.93 -19.42 -7.06
N HIS A 127 8.50 -20.11 -6.08
CA HIS A 127 8.19 -19.87 -4.67
C HIS A 127 8.42 -18.41 -4.28
N ILE A 128 7.59 -17.91 -3.35
CA ILE A 128 7.79 -16.61 -2.72
C ILE A 128 9.12 -16.63 -1.98
N GLU A 129 9.90 -15.57 -2.13
CA GLU A 129 11.16 -15.38 -1.42
C GLU A 129 11.06 -14.13 -0.54
N PRO A 130 11.89 -14.00 0.52
CA PRO A 130 11.87 -12.81 1.38
C PRO A 130 12.00 -11.47 0.64
N ARG A 131 12.71 -11.46 -0.50
CA ARG A 131 12.88 -10.27 -1.35
C ARG A 131 11.61 -9.82 -2.09
N ASP A 132 10.58 -10.64 -2.14
CA ASP A 132 9.29 -10.29 -2.75
C ASP A 132 8.34 -9.60 -1.75
N ILE A 133 8.69 -9.54 -0.47
CA ILE A 133 7.82 -9.02 0.60
C ILE A 133 8.35 -7.66 1.08
N MET A 134 7.49 -6.65 1.02
CA MET A 134 7.78 -5.30 1.54
C MET A 134 6.69 -4.88 2.53
N ILE A 135 7.11 -4.48 3.74
CA ILE A 135 6.22 -3.99 4.78
C ILE A 135 6.35 -2.46 4.85
N LEU A 136 5.27 -1.75 4.52
CA LEU A 136 5.22 -0.29 4.59
C LEU A 136 4.53 0.15 5.89
N VAL A 137 5.21 1.02 6.66
CA VAL A 137 4.68 1.61 7.89
C VAL A 137 4.67 3.13 7.77
N ARG A 138 3.69 3.77 8.41
CA ARG A 138 3.55 5.24 8.37
C ARG A 138 4.71 5.96 9.07
N GLN A 139 5.16 5.44 10.21
CA GLN A 139 6.23 6.00 11.03
C GLN A 139 7.05 4.86 11.63
N ARG A 140 8.35 5.09 11.81
CA ARG A 140 9.24 4.15 12.50
C ARG A 140 9.06 4.27 14.01
N ASN A 141 8.19 3.45 14.56
CA ASN A 141 7.86 3.37 15.99
C ASN A 141 8.13 1.94 16.53
N ALA A 142 7.70 1.67 17.75
CA ALA A 142 7.89 0.38 18.43
C ALA A 142 7.35 -0.83 17.64
N LEU A 143 6.30 -0.65 16.83
CA LEU A 143 5.76 -1.70 15.95
C LEU A 143 6.83 -2.26 15.01
N VAL A 144 7.72 -1.42 14.47
CA VAL A 144 8.80 -1.86 13.58
C VAL A 144 9.77 -2.79 14.33
N ASP A 145 10.13 -2.42 15.55
CA ASP A 145 11.01 -3.25 16.39
C ASP A 145 10.36 -4.58 16.74
N TYR A 146 9.05 -4.59 17.00
CA TYR A 146 8.29 -5.82 17.21
C TYR A 146 8.22 -6.68 15.95
N ILE A 147 7.94 -6.11 14.77
CA ILE A 147 7.93 -6.85 13.50
C ILE A 147 9.29 -7.51 13.27
N ILE A 148 10.39 -6.79 13.43
CA ILE A 148 11.75 -7.34 13.28
C ILE A 148 11.99 -8.46 14.31
N SER A 149 11.59 -8.26 15.56
CA SER A 149 11.77 -9.25 16.62
C SER A 149 10.99 -10.53 16.36
N GLU A 150 9.71 -10.42 16.01
CA GLU A 150 8.84 -11.58 15.77
C GLU A 150 9.22 -12.31 14.47
N LEU A 151 9.61 -11.60 13.40
CA LEU A 151 10.15 -12.22 12.18
C LEU A 151 11.41 -13.05 12.45
N LYS A 152 12.32 -12.56 13.32
CA LYS A 152 13.53 -13.30 13.70
C LYS A 152 13.25 -14.56 14.51
N LYS A 153 12.11 -14.68 15.18
CA LYS A 153 11.76 -15.86 15.98
C LYS A 153 11.18 -16.99 15.16
N VAL A 154 10.51 -16.65 14.05
CA VAL A 154 9.87 -17.62 13.16
C VAL A 154 10.80 -18.04 12.01
N ASN A 155 11.94 -17.37 11.82
CA ASN A 155 12.94 -17.76 10.83
C ASN A 155 13.83 -18.88 11.40
#